data_AF-R4SQA1-F1
#
_entry.id   AF-R4SQA1-F1
#
_cell.length_a   1.000
_cell.length_b   1.000
_cell.length_c   1.000
_cell.angle_alpha   90.00
_cell.angle_beta   90.00
_cell.angle_gamma   90.00
#
_symmetry.space_group_name_H-M   'P 1'
#
loop_
_entity.id
_entity.type
_entity.pdbx_description
1 polymer ?
#
loop_
_entity_poly.entity_id
_entity_poly.type
_entity_poly.pdbx_seq_one_letter_code
_entity_poly.pdbx_strand_id
1 'polypeptide(L)' 'MIGELLRVVAADGRLVVDERRRLPGRGAWLHPVPDCLAKAERRRAFPRALRVPGSLDAQGVHERLERHAEG' A
#
# COMPACT_ATOMS: atom_id res chain seq x y z
N MET A 1 14.50 -6.95 -9.84
CA MET A 1 14.90 -6.46 -8.50
C MET A 1 13.73 -6.76 -7.57
N ILE A 2 13.79 -7.88 -6.83
CA ILE A 2 12.72 -8.26 -5.90
C ILE A 2 13.20 -7.84 -4.51
N GLY A 3 12.97 -6.56 -4.18
CA GLY A 3 13.08 -6.09 -2.80
C GLY A 3 11.92 -6.65 -1.97
N GLU A 4 12.05 -6.65 -0.65
CA GLU A 4 11.00 -7.13 0.26
C GLU A 4 9.65 -6.44 -0.02
N LEU A 5 8.56 -7.22 -0.06
CA LEU A 5 7.22 -6.68 -0.34
C LEU A 5 6.70 -5.87 0.85
N LEU A 6 6.04 -4.75 0.57
CA LEU A 6 5.30 -3.96 1.55
C LEU A 6 3.92 -4.56 1.77
N ARG A 7 3.57 -4.84 3.03
CA ARG A 7 2.18 -5.10 3.41
C ARG A 7 1.47 -3.76 3.55
N VAL A 8 0.33 -3.60 2.88
CA VAL A 8 -0.52 -2.41 2.94
C VAL A 8 -1.88 -2.81 3.51
N VAL A 9 -2.40 -2.06 4.47
CA VAL A 9 -3.72 -2.25 5.07
C VAL A 9 -4.57 -0.99 4.92
N ALA A 10 -5.87 -1.11 5.14
CA ALA A 10 -6.77 0.04 5.23
C ALA A 10 -7.02 0.40 6.70
N ALA A 11 -6.86 1.67 7.05
CA ALA A 11 -7.20 2.23 8.35
C ALA A 11 -7.77 3.64 8.15
N ASP A 12 -8.96 3.92 8.71
CA ASP A 12 -9.61 5.25 8.68
C ASP A 12 -9.64 5.91 7.29
N GLY A 13 -9.98 5.13 6.26
CA GLY A 13 -10.07 5.60 4.88
C GLY A 13 -8.73 5.78 4.16
N ARG A 14 -7.62 5.37 4.78
CA ARG A 14 -6.25 5.53 4.27
C ARG A 14 -5.55 4.19 4.10
N LEU A 15 -4.59 4.16 3.19
CA LEU A 15 -3.63 3.07 3.04
C LEU A 15 -2.46 3.30 3.99
N VAL A 16 -2.15 2.28 4.79
CA VAL A 16 -1.05 2.30 5.75
C VAL A 16 -0.11 1.15 5.46
N VAL A 17 1.20 1.42 5.45
CA VAL A 17 2.23 0.38 5.32
C VAL A 17 2.42 -0.30 6.67
N ASP A 18 2.17 -1.60 6.73
CA ASP A 18 2.36 -2.43 7.90
C ASP A 18 3.70 -3.17 7.83
N GLU A 19 4.76 -2.44 8.13
CA GLU A 19 6.15 -2.93 8.08
C GLU A 19 6.37 -4.15 8.97
N ARG A 20 5.74 -4.16 10.15
CA ARG A 20 5.90 -5.23 11.15
C ARG A 20 4.92 -6.38 10.95
N ARG A 21 3.98 -6.25 10.00
CA ARG A 21 2.93 -7.23 9.70
C ARG A 21 2.02 -7.52 10.90
N ARG A 22 1.68 -6.49 11.70
CA ARG A 22 0.90 -6.60 12.95
C ARG A 22 -0.45 -5.92 12.91
N LEU A 23 -0.75 -5.12 11.88
CA LEU A 23 -2.02 -4.40 11.83
C LEU A 23 -3.18 -5.35 11.49
N PRO A 24 -4.33 -5.22 12.19
CA PRO A 24 -5.47 -6.11 12.02
C PRO A 24 -6.13 -5.91 10.64
N GLY A 25 -6.93 -6.90 10.23
CA GLY A 25 -7.71 -6.86 8.99
C GLY A 25 -6.96 -7.40 7.77
N ARG A 26 -7.57 -7.22 6.59
CA ARG A 26 -7.00 -7.68 5.32
C ARG A 26 -5.79 -6.83 4.95
N GLY A 27 -4.76 -7.47 4.42
CA GLY A 27 -3.59 -6.81 3.85
C GLY A 27 -3.46 -7.10 2.36
N ALA A 28 -2.89 -6.16 1.63
CA ALA A 28 -2.46 -6.30 0.24
C ALA A 28 -0.93 -6.19 0.17
N TRP A 29 -0.31 -6.90 -0.77
CA TRP A 29 1.14 -6.84 -0.97
C TRP A 29 1.47 -5.94 -2.15
N LEU A 30 2.50 -5.12 -1.98
CA LEU A 30 2.96 -4.15 -2.96
C LEU A 30 4.49 -4.23 -3.07
N HIS A 31 5.03 -4.24 -4.28
CA HIS A 31 6.47 -4.04 -4.45
C HIS A 31 6.83 -2.59 -4.04
N PRO A 32 7.98 -2.36 -3.38
CA PRO A 32 8.42 -1.01 -2.98
C PRO A 32 8.93 -0.20 -4.19
N VAL A 33 8.07 0.00 -5.18
CA VAL A 33 8.39 0.68 -6.45
C VAL A 33 7.21 1.60 -6.80
N PRO A 34 7.45 2.91 -7.08
CA PRO A 34 6.39 3.87 -7.40
C PRO A 34 5.46 3.42 -8.54
N ASP A 35 6.00 2.81 -9.59
CA ASP A 35 5.22 2.29 -10.72
C ASP A 35 4.20 1.21 -10.30
N CYS A 36 4.53 0.40 -9.29
CA CYS A 36 3.61 -0.60 -8.76
C CYS A 36 2.45 0.06 -8.02
N LEU A 37 2.69 1.13 -7.27
CA LEU A 37 1.66 1.91 -6.60
C LEU A 37 0.74 2.59 -7.62
N ALA A 38 1.30 3.31 -8.60
CA ALA A 38 0.54 3.98 -9.65
C ALA A 38 -0.35 3.01 -10.44
N LYS A 39 0.15 1.80 -10.73
CA LYS A 39 -0.63 0.73 -11.38
C LYS A 39 -1.77 0.22 -10.49
N ALA A 40 -1.53 0.08 -9.18
CA ALA A 40 -2.52 -0.36 -8.22
C ALA A 40 -3.65 0.68 -8.04
N GLU A 41 -3.31 1.97 -7.95
CA GLU A 41 -4.26 3.08 -7.88
C GLU A 41 -5.15 3.15 -9.13
N ARG A 42 -4.53 3.20 -10.33
CA ARG A 42 -5.26 3.26 -11.60
C ARG A 42 -6.25 2.12 -11.79
N ARG A 43 -5.94 0.93 -11.27
CA ARG A 43 -6.78 -0.27 -11.36
C ARG A 43 -7.79 -0.40 -10.22
N ARG A 44 -7.79 0.52 -9.25
CA ARG A 44 -8.55 0.40 -7.99
C ARG A 44 -8.30 -0.95 -7.32
N ALA A 45 -7.03 -1.34 -7.21
CA ALA A 45 -6.63 -2.64 -6.70
C ALA A 45 -6.81 -2.74 -5.18
N PHE A 46 -6.45 -1.70 -4.42
CA PHE A 46 -6.53 -1.73 -2.96
C PHE A 46 -7.95 -1.85 -2.41
N PRO A 47 -8.94 -1.04 -2.83
CA PRO A 47 -10.32 -1.21 -2.35
C PRO A 47 -10.85 -2.64 -2.58
N ARG A 48 -10.53 -3.25 -3.74
CA ARG A 48 -10.88 -4.64 -4.04
C ARG A 48 -10.15 -5.64 -3.14
N ALA A 49 -8.84 -5.54 -3.01
CA ALA A 49 -8.02 -6.47 -2.22
C ALA A 49 -8.35 -6.40 -0.73
N LEU A 50 -8.58 -5.19 -0.21
CA LEU A 50 -8.86 -4.93 1.20
C LEU A 50 -10.36 -5.08 1.53
N ARG A 51 -11.23 -5.21 0.52
CA ARG A 51 -12.70 -5.26 0.63
C ARG A 51 -13.28 -4.06 1.38
N VAL A 52 -12.84 -2.87 0.98
CA VAL A 52 -13.35 -1.59 1.52
C VAL A 52 -14.11 -0.86 0.41
N PRO A 53 -15.29 -0.30 0.68
CA PRO A 53 -16.01 0.51 -0.28
C PRO A 53 -15.32 1.87 -0.50
N GLY A 54 -15.42 2.40 -1.71
CA GLY A 54 -14.90 3.73 -2.05
C GLY A 54 -13.40 3.75 -2.39
N SER A 55 -12.87 4.97 -2.50
CA SER A 55 -11.44 5.24 -2.68
C SER A 55 -10.73 5.25 -1.33
N LEU A 56 -9.47 4.84 -1.32
CA LEU A 56 -8.58 4.96 -0.16
C LEU A 56 -7.51 5.99 -0.48
N ASP A 57 -7.21 6.85 0.48
CA ASP A 57 -6.09 7.79 0.39
C ASP A 57 -4.76 7.02 0.45
N ALA A 58 -3.93 7.18 -0.58
CA ALA A 58 -2.66 6.49 -0.74
C ALA A 58 -1.44 7.31 -0.31
N GLN A 59 -1.62 8.54 0.18
CA GLN A 59 -0.53 9.46 0.45
C GLN A 59 0.54 8.87 1.38
N GLY A 60 0.12 8.19 2.46
CA GLY A 60 1.07 7.56 3.40
C GLY A 60 1.91 6.43 2.78
N VAL A 61 1.44 5.81 1.69
CA VAL A 61 2.22 4.82 0.93
C VAL A 61 3.20 5.51 -0.02
N HIS A 62 2.80 6.60 -0.69
CA HIS A 62 3.71 7.40 -1.53
C HIS A 62 4.91 7.88 -0.73
N GLU A 63 4.68 8.54 0.42
CA GLU A 63 5.74 9.03 1.30
C GLU A 63 6.66 7.91 1.79
N ARG A 64 6.10 6.70 2.01
CA ARG A 64 6.91 5.55 2.43
C ARG A 64 7.81 5.03 1.32
N LEU A 65 7.34 5.05 0.07
CA LEU A 65 8.13 4.65 -1.10
C LEU A 65 9.26 5.64 -1.37
N GLU A 66 9.00 6.93 -1.21
CA GLU A 66 10.03 7.97 -1.30
C GLU A 66 11.15 7.70 -0.26
N ARG A 67 10.78 7.51 1.01
CA ARG A 67 11.74 7.15 2.07
C ARG A 67 12.46 5.82 1.85
N HIS A 68 11.89 4.89 1.09
CA HIS A 68 12.53 3.62 0.76
C HIS A 68 13.52 3.78 -0.41
N ALA A 69 13.34 4.74 -1.30
CA ALA A 69 14.26 4.99 -2.42
C ALA A 69 15.56 5.70 -1.97
N GLU A 70 15.52 6.35 -0.81
CA GLU A 70 16.65 7.09 -0.23
C GLU A 70 17.57 6.23 0.66
N GLY A 71 17.23 4.96 0.90
CA GLY A 71 17.94 4.05 1.79
C GLY A 71 18.67 2.91 1.11
#